data_AF-G7VBD7-F1
#
_entry.id   AF-G7VBD7-F1
#
_cell.length_a   1.000
_cell.length_b   1.000
_cell.length_c   1.000
_cell.angle_alpha   90.00
_cell.angle_beta   90.00
_cell.angle_gamma   90.00
#
_symmetry.space_group_name_H-M   'P 1'
#
loop_
_entity.id
_entity.type
_entity.pdbx_description
1 polymer ?
#
loop_
_entity_poly.entity_id
_entity_poly.type
_entity_poly.pdbx_seq_one_letter_code
_entity_poly.pdbx_strand_id
1 'polypeptide(L)' 'MFIWMLAIYGGFVLAMGVVGNEPELVALGLVMIFLGNLHRLGRAIIKTKKHSLET' A
#
# COMPACT_ATOMS: atom_id res chain seq x y z
N MET A 1 -8.20 -5.34 8.13
CA MET A 1 -7.48 -4.67 9.23
C MET A 1 -6.08 -4.22 8.83
N PHE A 2 -5.17 -5.12 8.45
CA PHE A 2 -3.78 -4.77 8.08
C PHE A 2 -3.62 -3.64 7.04
N ILE A 3 -4.45 -3.63 5.99
CA ILE A 3 -4.37 -2.63 4.90
C ILE A 3 -4.75 -1.22 5.39
N TRP A 4 -5.74 -1.12 6.27
CA TRP A 4 -6.15 0.17 6.85
C TRP A 4 -5.06 0.74 7.75
N MET A 5 -4.44 -0.13 8.55
CA MET A 5 -3.31 0.25 9.40
C MET A 5 -2.12 0.72 8.57
N LEU A 6 -1.81 0.04 7.47
CA LEU A 6 -0.71 0.40 6.58
C LEU A 6 -0.98 1.71 5.80
N ALA A 7 -2.23 1.96 5.41
CA ALA A 7 -2.63 3.22 4.77
C ALA A 7 -2.53 4.41 5.75
N ILE A 8 -2.98 4.24 7.00
CA ILE A 8 -2.88 5.28 8.03
C ILE A 8 -1.41 5.55 8.37
N TYR A 9 -0.61 4.51 8.62
CA TYR A 9 0.79 4.66 8.99
C TYR A 9 1.64 5.22 7.83
N GLY A 10 1.42 4.73 6.61
CA GLY A 10 2.07 5.23 5.41
C GLY A 10 1.71 6.69 5.11
N GLY A 11 0.45 7.08 5.34
CA GLY A 11 0.01 8.46 5.23
C GLY A 11 0.67 9.39 6.27
N PHE A 12 0.84 8.92 7.50
CA PHE A 12 1.49 9.69 8.56
C PHE A 12 2.99 9.91 8.30
N VAL A 13 3.68 8.86 7.82
CA VAL A 13 5.09 8.94 7.42
C VAL A 13 5.28 9.87 6.22
N LEU A 14 4.35 9.84 5.25
CA LEU A 14 4.35 10.79 4.14
C LEU A 14 4.17 12.23 4.61
N ALA A 15 3.22 12.48 5.50
CA ALA A 15 2.99 13.82 6.04
C ALA A 15 4.21 14.34 6.81
N MET A 16 4.85 13.49 7.64
CA MET A 16 6.09 13.85 8.33
C MET A 16 7.23 14.14 7.35
N GLY A 17 7.44 13.30 6.33
CA GLY A 17 8.49 13.51 5.34
C GLY A 17 8.31 14.82 4.54
N VAL A 18 7.07 15.17 4.20
CA VAL A 18 6.74 16.44 3.53
C VAL A 18 6.97 17.64 4.47
N VAL A 19 6.57 17.53 5.74
CA VAL A 19 6.74 18.60 6.73
C VAL A 19 8.21 18.79 7.12
N GLY A 20 8.98 17.72 7.22
CA GLY A 20 10.42 17.74 7.54
C GLY A 20 11.31 18.10 6.35
N ASN A 21 10.76 18.20 5.14
CA ASN A 21 11.51 18.34 3.88
C ASN A 21 12.56 17.22 3.70
N GLU A 22 12.22 16.01 4.14
CA GLU A 22 13.04 14.81 4.09
C GLU A 22 12.52 13.90 2.97
N PRO A 23 13.08 13.99 1.74
CA PRO A 23 12.57 13.26 0.58
C PRO A 23 12.69 11.74 0.74
N GLU A 24 13.61 11.27 1.59
CA GLU A 24 13.81 9.86 1.93
C GLU A 24 12.59 9.27 2.65
N LEU A 25 12.00 10.03 3.59
CA LEU A 25 10.80 9.62 4.31
C LEU A 25 9.56 9.60 3.41
N VAL A 26 9.47 10.57 2.49
CA VAL A 26 8.42 10.62 1.46
C VAL A 26 8.52 9.41 0.54
N ALA A 27 9.73 9.08 0.07
CA ALA A 27 9.98 7.91 -0.78
C ALA A 27 9.62 6.61 -0.04
N LEU A 28 10.02 6.46 1.22
CA LEU A 28 9.69 5.30 2.05
C LEU A 28 8.17 5.17 2.28
N GLY A 29 7.48 6.26 2.55
CA GLY A 29 6.02 6.28 2.72
C GLY A 29 5.28 5.87 1.44
N LEU A 30 5.72 6.36 0.27
CA LEU A 30 5.19 5.95 -1.03
C LEU A 30 5.45 4.46 -1.32
N VAL A 31 6.65 3.96 -1.04
CA VAL A 31 7.01 2.54 -1.23
C VAL A 31 6.14 1.65 -0.34
N MET A 32 5.91 2.02 0.92
CA MET A 32 5.04 1.25 1.81
C MET A 32 3.60 1.22 1.30
N ILE A 33 3.03 2.35 0.90
CA ILE A 33 1.68 2.41 0.31
C ILE A 33 1.61 1.57 -0.98
N PHE A 34 2.65 1.62 -1.80
CA PHE A 34 2.72 0.84 -3.04
C PHE A 34 2.77 -0.66 -2.77
N LEU A 35 3.60 -1.13 -1.83
CA LEU A 35 3.63 -2.54 -1.42
C LEU A 35 2.29 -3.00 -0.83
N GLY A 36 1.64 -2.15 -0.04
CA GLY A 36 0.30 -2.39 0.49
C GLY A 36 -0.74 -2.60 -0.59
N ASN A 37 -0.72 -1.74 -1.62
CA ASN A 37 -1.60 -1.84 -2.77
C ASN A 37 -1.25 -3.02 -3.68
N LEU A 38 0.03 -3.36 -3.85
CA LEU A 38 0.46 -4.53 -4.61
C LEU A 38 -0.05 -5.82 -3.96
N HIS A 39 0.03 -5.93 -2.63
CA HIS A 39 -0.50 -7.07 -1.90
C HIS A 39 -2.04 -7.18 -2.05
N ARG A 40 -2.74 -6.04 -2.07
CA ARG A 40 -4.19 -5.98 -2.35
C ARG A 40 -4.52 -6.39 -3.79
N LEU A 41 -3.76 -5.91 -4.76
CA LEU A 41 -3.88 -6.27 -6.18
C LEU A 41 -3.61 -7.75 -6.39
N GLY A 42 -2.55 -8.31 -5.81
CA GLY A 42 -2.24 -9.74 -5.90
C GLY A 42 -3.37 -10.61 -5.34
N ARG A 43 -3.95 -10.23 -4.18
CA ARG A 43 -5.12 -10.94 -3.63
C ARG A 43 -6.35 -10.82 -4.52
N ALA A 44 -6.61 -9.63 -5.09
CA ALA A 44 -7.72 -9.41 -6.00
C ALA A 44 -7.57 -10.23 -7.29
N ILE A 45 -6.37 -10.25 -7.87
CA ILE A 45 -6.04 -11.02 -9.07
C ILE A 45 -6.21 -12.52 -8.83
N ILE A 46 -5.73 -13.05 -7.69
CA ILE A 46 -5.92 -14.47 -7.33
C ILE A 46 -7.41 -14.80 -7.15
N LYS A 47 -8.18 -13.91 -6.50
CA LYS A 47 -9.62 -14.09 -6.31
C LYS A 47 -10.38 -14.09 -7.64
N THR A 48 -10.01 -13.22 -8.57
CA THR A 48 -10.59 -13.17 -9.92
C THR A 48 -10.18 -14.38 -10.76
N LYS A 49 -8.91 -14.82 -10.68
CA LYS A 49 -8.45 -16.04 -11.37
C LYS A 49 -9.16 -17.29 -10.89
N LYS A 50 -9.45 -17.40 -9.59
CA LYS A 50 -10.16 -18.55 -9.03
C LYS A 50 -11.60 -18.61 -9.54
N HIS A 51 -12.31 -17.49 -9.57
CA HIS A 51 -13.68 -17.41 -10.09
C HIS A 51 -13.78 -17.64 -11.60
N SER A 52 -12.72 -17.33 -12.37
CA SER A 52 -12.71 -17.55 -13.82
C SER A 52 -12.41 -19.00 -14.23
N LEU A 53 -11.86 -19.82 -13.32
CA LEU A 53 -11.57 -21.25 -13.56
C LEU A 53 -12.74 -22.17 -13.16
N GLU A 54 -13.76 -21.64 -12.50
CA GLU A 54 -14.98 -22.36 -12.08
C GLU A 54 -16.18 -22.13 -13.04
N THR A 55 -15.94 -21.49 -14.20
CA THR A 55 -16.85 -21.38 -15.37
C THR A 55 -16.23 -22.09 -16.55
#